data_AF-A0A497KF91-F1
#
_entry.id   AF-A0A497KF91-F1
#
_cell.length_a   1.000
_cell.length_b   1.000
_cell.length_c   1.000
_cell.angle_alpha   90.00
_cell.angle_beta   90.00
_cell.angle_gamma   90.00
#
_symmetry.space_group_name_H-M   'P 1'
#
loop_
_entity.id
_entity.type
_entity.pdbx_description
1 polymer ?
#
loop_
_entity_poly.entity_id
_entity_poly.type
_entity_poly.pdbx_seq_one_letter_code
_entity_poly.pdbx_strand_id
1 'polypeptide(L)'
;MQELGPVLPFYVMVVFWIAKVIILVLICSFLALLGIRMIDVLIPRIPKRERVGENPISIGLFIGGFFIFVGLVIHGALTMPMAVGAPLLETL
;
A
#
# COMPACT_ATOMS: atom_id res chain seq x y z
N MET A 1 -32.66 0.84 23.57
CA MET A 1 -31.75 1.81 22.91
C MET A 1 -30.63 0.99 22.32
N GLN A 2 -30.42 1.02 21.00
CA GLN A 2 -29.22 0.42 20.41
C GLN A 2 -28.03 1.22 20.91
N GLU A 3 -27.15 0.58 21.68
CA GLU A 3 -25.86 1.11 22.08
C GLU A 3 -25.10 1.47 20.79
N LEU A 4 -25.13 2.74 20.40
CA LEU A 4 -24.33 3.32 19.30
C LEU A 4 -22.86 3.46 19.71
N GLY A 5 -22.37 2.48 20.48
CA GLY A 5 -21.04 2.40 21.04
C GLY A 5 -20.27 1.25 20.40
N PRO A 6 -18.96 1.40 20.12
CA PRO A 6 -18.13 0.30 19.67
C PRO A 6 -18.20 -0.86 20.68
N VAL A 7 -18.44 -2.08 20.19
CA VAL A 7 -18.38 -3.32 21.00
C VAL A 7 -16.98 -3.58 21.58
N LEU A 8 -15.96 -2.92 21.04
CA LEU A 8 -14.56 -3.02 21.45
C LEU A 8 -14.03 -1.67 21.96
N PRO A 9 -13.07 -1.67 22.90
CA PRO A 9 -12.40 -0.44 23.32
C PRO A 9 -11.76 0.28 22.13
N PHE A 10 -11.91 1.61 22.07
CA PHE A 10 -11.42 2.45 20.97
C PHE A 10 -9.94 2.20 20.62
N TYR A 11 -9.09 2.02 21.62
CA TYR A 11 -7.66 1.76 21.43
C TYR A 11 -7.39 0.47 20.63
N VAL A 12 -8.18 -0.60 20.86
CA VAL A 12 -8.05 -1.87 20.13
C VAL A 12 -8.39 -1.66 18.65
N MET A 13 -9.44 -0.87 18.35
CA MET A 13 -9.81 -0.53 16.98
C MET A 13 -8.71 0.28 16.27
N VAL A 14 -8.11 1.24 16.98
CA VAL A 14 -6.98 2.05 16.46
C VAL A 14 -5.77 1.18 16.18
N VAL A 15 -5.38 0.29 17.09
CA VAL A 15 -4.25 -0.63 16.88
C VAL A 15 -4.51 -1.54 15.67
N PHE A 16 -5.70 -2.10 15.54
CA PHE A 16 -6.07 -2.92 14.40
C PHE A 16 -6.05 -2.13 13.07
N TRP A 17 -6.55 -0.89 13.09
CA TRP A 17 -6.51 -0.01 11.92
C TRP A 17 -5.08 0.32 11.50
N ILE A 18 -4.21 0.68 12.46
CA ILE A 18 -2.79 0.95 12.20
C ILE A 18 -2.11 -0.30 11.63
N ALA A 19 -2.32 -1.47 12.26
CA ALA A 19 -1.76 -2.74 11.78
C ALA A 19 -2.18 -3.03 10.34
N LYS A 20 -3.48 -2.91 10.03
CA LYS A 20 -4.02 -3.06 8.66
C LYS A 20 -3.33 -2.11 7.69
N VAL A 21 -3.20 -0.83 8.02
CA VAL A 21 -2.58 0.18 7.16
C VAL A 21 -1.12 -0.17 6.89
N ILE A 22 -0.36 -0.52 7.93
CA ILE A 22 1.05 -0.90 7.79
C ILE A 22 1.19 -2.12 6.87
N ILE A 23 0.41 -3.17 7.10
CA ILE A 23 0.44 -4.39 6.29
C ILE A 23 0.14 -4.07 4.82
N LEU A 24 -0.90 -3.26 4.56
CA LEU A 24 -1.32 -2.94 3.20
C LEU A 24 -0.28 -2.10 2.45
N VAL A 25 0.32 -1.12 3.13
CA VAL A 25 1.42 -0.32 2.58
C VAL A 25 2.62 -1.19 2.25
N LEU A 26 3.02 -2.10 3.15
CA LEU A 26 4.12 -3.03 2.92
C LEU A 26 3.87 -3.95 1.72
N ILE A 27 2.67 -4.52 1.61
CA ILE A 27 2.29 -5.38 0.48
C ILE A 27 2.33 -4.59 -0.83
N CYS A 28 1.76 -3.38 -0.87
CA CYS A 28 1.78 -2.55 -2.07
C CYS A 28 3.19 -2.11 -2.47
N SER A 29 4.03 -1.72 -1.50
CA SER A 29 5.44 -1.41 -1.77
C SER A 29 6.18 -2.62 -2.30
N PHE A 30 5.94 -3.81 -1.75
CA PHE A 30 6.52 -5.05 -2.26
C PHE A 30 6.07 -5.34 -3.70
N LEU A 31 4.77 -5.20 -4.00
CA LEU A 31 4.23 -5.33 -5.36
C LEU A 31 4.85 -4.33 -6.33
N ALA A 32 5.09 -3.09 -5.90
CA ALA A 32 5.74 -2.09 -6.73
C ALA A 32 7.18 -2.49 -7.09
N LEU A 33 7.94 -2.98 -6.10
CA LEU A 33 9.29 -3.51 -6.33
C LEU A 33 9.27 -4.73 -7.26
N LEU A 34 8.29 -5.63 -7.08
CA LEU A 34 8.12 -6.81 -7.91
C LEU A 34 7.71 -6.43 -9.34
N GLY A 35 6.86 -5.42 -9.51
CA GLY A 35 6.49 -4.85 -10.81
C GLY A 35 7.71 -4.32 -11.57
N ILE A 36 8.61 -3.60 -10.88
CA ILE A 36 9.87 -3.14 -11.46
C ILE A 36 10.73 -4.34 -11.91
N ARG A 37 10.85 -5.38 -11.08
CA ARG A 37 11.60 -6.60 -11.43
C ARG A 37 10.95 -7.41 -12.55
N MET A 38 9.62 -7.41 -12.65
CA MET A 38 8.87 -8.10 -13.70
C MET A 38 9.13 -7.49 -15.07
N ILE A 39 9.30 -6.17 -15.15
CA ILE A 39 9.66 -5.50 -16.41
C ILE A 39 11.01 -6.01 -16.94
N ASP A 40 11.98 -6.25 -16.04
CA ASP A 40 13.29 -6.80 -16.42
C ASP A 40 13.17 -8.23 -17.01
N VAL A 41 12.21 -9.03 -16.52
CA VAL A 41 11.94 -10.38 -17.04
C VAL A 41 11.16 -10.35 -18.35
N LEU A 42 10.15 -9.47 -18.47
CA LEU A 42 9.29 -9.38 -19.65
C LEU A 42 9.98 -8.73 -20.85
N ILE A 43 10.93 -7.82 -20.61
CA ILE A 43 11.67 -7.08 -21.66
C ILE A 43 13.18 -7.35 -21.51
N PRO A 44 13.64 -8.59 -21.77
CA PRO A 44 15.04 -8.96 -21.56
C PRO A 44 15.98 -8.35 -22.60
N ARG A 45 15.46 -7.93 -23.76
CA ARG A 45 16.27 -7.45 -24.90
C ARG A 45 16.67 -5.98 -24.85
N ILE A 46 16.16 -5.19 -23.90
CA ILE A 46 16.50 -3.77 -23.79
C ILE A 46 16.97 -3.50 -22.36
N PRO A 47 18.27 -3.24 -22.13
CA PRO A 47 18.77 -2.82 -20.81
C PRO A 47 18.38 -1.36 -20.54
N LYS A 48 17.07 -1.06 -20.54
CA LYS A 48 16.52 0.28 -20.34
C LYS A 48 16.63 0.74 -18.89
N ARG A 49 16.76 -0.20 -17.94
CA ARG A 49 16.84 0.10 -16.51
C ARG A 49 18.14 0.79 -16.12
N GLU A 50 19.26 0.41 -16.72
CA GLU A 50 20.56 1.09 -16.53
C GLU A 50 20.54 2.52 -17.10
N ARG A 51 19.80 2.72 -18.20
CA ARG A 51 19.66 4.05 -18.83
C ARG A 51 18.77 5.03 -18.07
N VAL A 52 17.92 4.57 -17.15
CA VAL A 52 17.16 5.49 -16.28
C VAL A 52 18.12 6.39 -15.48
N GLY A 53 19.29 5.87 -15.09
CA GLY A 53 20.31 6.63 -14.38
C GLY A 53 21.09 7.64 -15.24
N GLU A 54 20.98 7.58 -16.57
CA GLU A 54 21.74 8.44 -17.49
C GLU A 54 21.11 9.83 -17.64
N ASN A 55 19.81 9.97 -17.40
CA ASN A 55 19.09 11.23 -17.57
C ASN A 55 18.41 11.66 -16.25
N PRO A 56 18.71 12.86 -15.73
CA PRO A 56 18.15 13.33 -14.45
C PRO A 56 16.62 13.48 -14.49
N ILE A 57 16.03 13.75 -15.66
CA ILE A 57 14.58 13.85 -15.84
C ILE A 57 13.93 12.46 -15.66
N SER A 58 14.56 11.41 -16.20
CA SER A 58 14.07 10.03 -16.04
C SER A 58 14.12 9.56 -14.59
N ILE A 59 15.20 9.89 -13.86
CA ILE A 59 15.31 9.61 -12.42
C ILE A 59 14.20 10.35 -11.66
N GLY A 60 14.00 11.64 -11.95
CA GLY A 60 12.96 12.45 -11.34
C GLY A 60 11.56 11.89 -11.57
N LEU A 61 11.25 11.47 -12.80
CA LEU A 61 9.95 10.87 -13.12
C LEU A 61 9.74 9.52 -12.43
N PHE A 62 10.79 8.70 -12.35
CA PHE A 62 10.72 7.40 -11.67
C PHE A 62 10.48 7.55 -10.17
N ILE A 63 11.29 8.36 -9.49
CA ILE A 63 11.16 8.60 -8.04
C ILE A 63 9.84 9.34 -7.74
N GLY A 64 9.50 10.34 -8.53
CA GLY A 64 8.24 11.08 -8.39
C GLY A 64 7.02 10.19 -8.55
N GLY A 65 6.99 9.33 -9.58
CA GLY A 65 5.93 8.34 -9.77
C GLY A 65 5.82 7.36 -8.60
N PHE A 66 6.96 6.92 -8.05
CA PHE A 66 6.99 6.05 -6.87
C PHE A 66 6.39 6.75 -5.63
N PHE A 67 6.73 8.01 -5.38
CA PHE A 67 6.12 8.79 -4.28
C PHE A 67 4.62 8.96 -4.45
N ILE A 68 4.14 9.29 -5.67
CA ILE A 68 2.71 9.41 -5.96
C ILE A 68 2.01 8.07 -5.70
N PHE A 69 2.58 6.96 -6.17
CA PHE A 69 2.06 5.62 -5.93
C PHE A 69 1.95 5.29 -4.43
N VAL A 70 3.03 5.47 -3.67
CA VAL A 70 3.04 5.23 -2.22
C VAL A 70 2.03 6.13 -1.50
N GLY A 71 1.94 7.40 -1.88
CA GLY A 71 0.97 8.35 -1.34
C GLY A 71 -0.48 7.91 -1.57
N LEU A 72 -0.81 7.45 -2.79
CA LEU A 72 -2.15 6.93 -3.12
C LEU A 72 -2.48 5.66 -2.33
N VAL A 73 -1.51 4.76 -2.17
CA VAL A 73 -1.67 3.54 -1.36
C VAL A 73 -1.99 3.88 0.08
N ILE A 74 -1.23 4.78 0.69
CA ILE A 74 -1.46 5.24 2.06
C ILE A 74 -2.83 5.91 2.16
N HIS A 75 -3.16 6.83 1.25
CA HIS A 75 -4.45 7.52 1.25
C HIS A 75 -5.64 6.54 1.13
N GLY A 76 -5.55 5.56 0.22
CA GLY A 76 -6.57 4.51 0.09
C GLY A 76 -6.68 3.63 1.34
N ALA A 77 -5.55 3.25 1.94
CA ALA A 77 -5.52 2.44 3.15
C ALA A 77 -6.20 3.13 4.35
N LEU A 78 -6.03 4.46 4.45
CA LEU A 78 -6.58 5.30 5.52
C LEU A 78 -8.07 5.60 5.32
N THR A 79 -8.50 5.83 4.08
CA THR A 79 -9.90 6.18 3.74
C THR A 79 -10.84 4.96 3.66
N MET A 80 -10.29 3.75 3.57
CA MET A 80 -11.08 2.52 3.54
C MET A 80 -11.86 2.29 4.84
N PRO A 81 -13.20 2.08 4.78
CA PRO A 81 -14.01 1.78 5.95
C PRO A 81 -13.55 0.52 6.69
N MET A 82 -13.53 0.57 8.01
CA MET A 82 -13.14 -0.52 8.91
C MET A 82 -14.15 -1.68 8.99
N ALA A 83 -15.23 -1.64 8.21
CA ALA A 83 -16.39 -2.52 8.33
C ALA A 83 -16.08 -4.02 8.12
N VAL A 84 -14.91 -4.38 7.60
CA VAL A 84 -14.50 -5.78 7.37
C VAL A 84 -14.09 -6.51 8.67
N GLY A 85 -13.98 -5.81 9.81
CA GLY A 85 -13.57 -6.42 11.09
C GLY A 85 -14.71 -7.00 11.96
N ALA A 86 -15.95 -6.54 11.78
CA ALA A 86 -17.08 -7.00 12.61
C ALA A 86 -17.46 -8.48 12.40
N PRO A 87 -17.53 -9.00 11.16
CA PRO A 87 -17.98 -10.39 10.95
C PRO A 87 -16.97 -11.46 11.39
N LEU A 88 -15.68 -11.12 11.42
CA LEU A 88 -14.60 -12.08 11.75
C LEU A 88 -14.43 -12.32 13.26
N LEU A 89 -14.91 -11.41 14.10
CA LEU A 89 -14.89 -11.55 15.56
C LEU A 89 -16.19 -12.11 16.12
N GLU A 90 -17.31 -12.06 15.38
CA GLU A 90 -18.53 -12.80 15.74
C GLU A 90 -18.42 -14.31 15.51
N THR A 91 -17.42 -14.75 14.73
CA THR A 91 -17.23 -16.15 14.33
C THR A 91 -16.08 -16.87 15.05
N LEU A 92 -15.40 -16.20 15.98
CA LEU A 92 -14.34 -16.72 16.85
C LEU A 92 -14.82 -16.76 18.30
#